data_AF-A0A5J5D7P6-F1
#
_entry.id   AF-A0A5J5D7P6-F1
#
_cell.length_a   1.000
_cell.length_b   1.000
_cell.length_c   1.000
_cell.angle_alpha   90.00
_cell.angle_beta   90.00
_cell.angle_gamma   90.00
#
_symmetry.space_group_name_H-M   'P 1'
#
loop_
_entity.id
_entity.type
_entity.pdbx_description
1 polymer ?
#
loop_
_entity_poly.entity_id
_entity_poly.type
_entity_poly.pdbx_seq_one_letter_code
_entity_poly.pdbx_strand_id
1 'polypeptide(L)'
;MQRVIVRHHLVLLFFLDLLSSAELEAVEKVVVEVLKECRVRKVKCLESWQCGLSTLTVTSGQRVDIDCLGEVMEAMGRFSWRVSWRYARGVISSDDSLFDRWHAPLLDRVILDPITEEDAGTYRCVVQDATFHIVKTVYWGIRILPIGVVNLDYGGSLAQWDSTGNQQNQTMSDQQDHWMALLYTVLISLSLAGTGAGLILLGLYWTRCRTNTPAALKMQV
;
A
#
# COMPACT_ATOMS: atom_id res chain seq x y z
N MET A 1 -0.92 -18.16 -7.72
CA MET A 1 -1.62 -16.87 -7.64
C MET A 1 -1.34 -16.27 -6.28
N GLN A 2 -0.57 -15.19 -6.19
CA GLN A 2 -0.24 -14.57 -4.90
C GLN A 2 -0.70 -13.12 -4.93
N ARG A 3 -1.58 -12.74 -4.00
CA ARG A 3 -2.03 -11.35 -3.82
C ARG A 3 -1.02 -10.66 -2.91
N VAL A 4 -0.38 -9.59 -3.39
CA VAL A 4 0.39 -8.67 -2.55
C VAL A 4 -0.54 -7.53 -2.17
N ILE A 5 -0.86 -7.40 -0.89
CA ILE A 5 -1.61 -6.29 -0.31
C ILE A 5 -0.60 -5.43 0.44
N VAL A 6 -0.36 -4.20 -0.04
CA VAL A 6 0.44 -3.20 0.70
C VAL A 6 -0.53 -2.34 1.50
N ARG A 7 -0.51 -2.46 2.83
CA ARG A 7 -1.39 -1.72 3.75
C ARG A 7 -0.53 -0.74 4.56
N HIS A 8 -0.54 0.54 4.19
CA HIS A 8 0.11 1.61 4.96
C HIS A 8 -0.89 2.20 5.98
N HIS A 9 -0.98 1.59 7.16
CA HIS A 9 -1.61 2.21 8.33
C HIS A 9 -0.50 2.43 9.34
N LEU A 10 0.00 3.68 9.50
CA LEU A 10 0.56 4.12 10.80
C LEU A 10 0.92 5.62 10.93
N VAL A 11 0.61 6.51 9.97
CA VAL A 11 1.03 7.93 10.10
C VAL A 11 -0.06 8.83 10.70
N LEU A 12 -1.31 8.37 10.80
CA LEU A 12 -2.47 9.22 11.08
C LEU A 12 -2.84 9.41 12.57
N LEU A 13 -2.14 8.79 13.53
CA LEU A 13 -2.57 8.83 14.93
C LEU A 13 -1.85 9.86 15.82
N PHE A 14 -0.78 10.50 15.36
CA PHE A 14 -0.01 11.43 16.20
C PHE A 14 -0.40 12.92 16.07
N PHE A 15 -1.22 13.30 15.09
CA PHE A 15 -1.58 14.70 14.84
C PHE A 15 -2.98 15.10 15.31
N LEU A 16 -3.74 14.17 15.94
CA LEU A 16 -5.14 14.40 16.31
C LEU A 16 -5.36 15.05 17.68
N ASP A 17 -4.32 15.28 18.48
CA ASP A 17 -4.50 15.76 19.86
C ASP A 17 -4.40 17.29 20.04
N LEU A 18 -4.23 18.09 18.97
CA LEU A 18 -3.95 19.52 19.15
C LEU A 18 -4.51 20.51 18.12
N LEU A 19 -5.48 20.13 17.28
CA LEU A 19 -6.13 21.10 16.38
C LEU A 19 -7.65 21.19 16.60
N SER A 20 -8.08 22.42 16.82
CA SER A 20 -9.48 22.86 16.92
C SER A 20 -10.24 22.54 15.63
N SER A 21 -11.51 22.16 15.76
CA SER A 21 -12.40 21.64 14.71
C SER A 21 -12.65 22.57 13.50
N ALA A 22 -12.12 23.79 13.50
CA ALA A 22 -12.33 24.79 12.45
C ALA A 22 -11.23 24.81 11.36
N GLU A 23 -10.05 24.23 11.60
CA GLU A 23 -8.95 24.24 10.60
C GLU A 23 -8.90 22.99 9.71
N LEU A 24 -9.69 21.94 10.03
CA LEU A 24 -9.71 20.69 9.25
C LEU A 24 -10.29 20.86 7.82
N GLU A 25 -11.30 21.71 7.63
CA GLU A 25 -11.99 21.83 6.34
C GLU A 25 -11.14 22.53 5.25
N ALA A 26 -10.20 23.39 5.65
CA ALA A 26 -9.38 24.15 4.69
C ALA A 26 -8.18 23.35 4.17
N VAL A 27 -7.62 22.45 4.99
CA VAL A 27 -6.47 21.61 4.61
C VAL A 27 -6.92 20.41 3.77
N GLU A 28 -8.11 19.87 4.04
CA GLU A 28 -8.68 18.78 3.24
C GLU A 28 -8.91 19.22 1.77
N LYS A 29 -9.25 20.49 1.54
CA LYS A 29 -9.52 20.98 0.17
C LYS A 29 -8.27 21.17 -0.70
N VAL A 30 -7.09 21.36 -0.10
CA VAL A 30 -5.84 21.60 -0.85
C VAL A 30 -5.05 20.30 -1.06
N VAL A 31 -5.22 19.29 -0.21
CA VAL A 31 -4.53 17.98 -0.35
C VAL A 31 -5.24 17.05 -1.34
N VAL A 32 -6.51 17.29 -1.66
CA VAL A 32 -7.31 16.42 -2.53
C VAL A 32 -7.04 16.62 -4.04
N GLU A 33 -6.39 17.69 -4.47
CA GLU A 33 -6.10 17.91 -5.91
C GLU A 33 -4.80 17.25 -6.42
N VAL A 34 -4.08 16.47 -5.60
CA VAL A 34 -3.04 15.56 -6.11
C VAL A 34 -3.30 14.12 -5.67
N LEU A 35 -4.56 13.70 -5.60
CA LEU A 35 -4.87 12.28 -5.68
C LEU A 35 -4.69 11.82 -7.14
N LYS A 36 -3.43 11.60 -7.54
CA LYS A 36 -3.12 10.89 -8.79
C LYS A 36 -3.83 9.55 -8.76
N GLU A 37 -4.89 9.41 -9.53
CA GLU A 37 -5.59 8.16 -9.72
C GLU A 37 -4.62 7.13 -10.31
N CYS A 38 -4.10 6.27 -9.44
CA CYS A 38 -3.32 5.11 -9.83
C CYS A 38 -4.23 4.15 -10.60
N ARG A 39 -4.20 4.23 -11.94
CA ARG A 39 -4.96 3.34 -12.81
C ARG A 39 -4.19 2.06 -13.06
N VAL A 40 -4.65 0.96 -12.46
CA VAL A 40 -4.14 -0.37 -12.76
C VAL A 40 -4.67 -0.80 -14.13
N ARG A 41 -3.78 -1.00 -15.10
CA ARG A 41 -4.12 -1.50 -16.44
C ARG A 41 -3.64 -2.94 -16.59
N LYS A 42 -4.50 -3.81 -17.14
CA LYS A 42 -4.12 -5.17 -17.56
C LYS A 42 -3.76 -5.15 -19.04
N VAL A 43 -2.52 -5.50 -19.35
CA VAL A 43 -2.02 -5.63 -20.74
C VAL A 43 -1.94 -7.13 -21.09
N LYS A 44 -2.32 -7.50 -22.32
CA LYS A 44 -2.13 -8.87 -22.80
C LYS A 44 -0.65 -9.07 -23.14
N CYS A 45 0.04 -9.92 -22.39
CA CYS A 45 1.41 -10.34 -22.73
C CYS A 45 1.33 -11.34 -23.88
N LEU A 46 1.85 -10.97 -25.06
CA LEU A 46 1.79 -11.80 -26.26
C LEU A 46 2.78 -12.98 -26.22
N GLU A 47 3.92 -12.86 -25.52
CA GLU A 47 4.74 -13.95 -24.98
C GLU A 47 5.91 -13.34 -24.18
N SER A 48 6.36 -14.04 -23.14
CA SER A 48 7.23 -13.58 -22.02
C SER A 48 6.54 -12.69 -20.97
N TRP A 49 6.90 -12.94 -19.70
CA TRP A 49 6.55 -12.12 -18.55
C TRP A 49 7.22 -10.73 -18.57
N GLN A 50 8.09 -10.47 -19.55
CA GLN A 50 8.91 -9.26 -19.70
C GLN A 50 8.30 -8.24 -20.67
N CYS A 51 6.98 -8.26 -20.86
CA CYS A 51 6.26 -7.25 -21.63
C CYS A 51 5.80 -6.13 -20.68
N GLY A 52 6.53 -5.01 -20.65
CA GLY A 52 6.20 -3.85 -19.81
C GLY A 52 7.43 -3.17 -19.21
N LEU A 53 7.25 -2.62 -18.01
CA LEU A 53 8.31 -1.98 -17.23
C LEU A 53 8.93 -3.00 -16.26
N SER A 54 10.20 -3.31 -16.48
CA SER A 54 11.04 -4.11 -15.59
C SER A 54 11.92 -3.18 -14.76
N THR A 55 11.98 -3.37 -13.44
CA THR A 55 12.77 -2.52 -12.55
C THR A 55 13.93 -3.27 -11.91
N LEU A 56 15.12 -2.68 -12.00
CA LEU A 56 16.37 -3.20 -11.44
C LEU A 56 16.85 -2.25 -10.35
N THR A 57 17.36 -2.78 -9.24
CA THR A 57 18.09 -1.98 -8.25
C THR A 57 19.51 -2.52 -8.17
N VAL A 58 20.49 -1.65 -8.38
CA VAL A 58 21.91 -2.00 -8.52
C VAL A 58 22.74 -1.06 -7.68
N THR A 59 23.87 -1.51 -7.14
CA THR A 59 24.80 -0.64 -6.41
C THR A 59 25.75 0.04 -7.39
N SER A 60 26.07 1.32 -7.14
CA SER A 60 27.06 2.07 -7.93
C SER A 60 28.40 1.31 -8.01
N GLY A 61 29.03 1.34 -9.18
CA GLY A 61 30.28 0.62 -9.47
C GLY A 61 30.10 -0.80 -10.03
N GLN A 62 28.89 -1.35 -10.06
CA GLN A 62 28.61 -2.67 -10.63
C GLN A 62 28.44 -2.63 -12.16
N ARG A 63 28.56 -3.78 -12.81
CA ARG A 63 28.23 -3.95 -14.23
C ARG A 63 26.77 -4.35 -14.41
N VAL A 64 26.08 -3.69 -15.34
CA VAL A 64 24.71 -4.04 -15.75
C VAL A 64 24.67 -4.29 -17.25
N ASP A 65 24.05 -5.40 -17.65
CA ASP A 65 23.75 -5.72 -19.05
C ASP A 65 22.24 -5.90 -19.18
N ILE A 66 21.61 -5.07 -20.02
CA ILE A 66 20.20 -5.21 -20.37
C ILE A 66 20.07 -5.60 -21.85
N ASP A 67 19.46 -6.75 -22.09
CA ASP A 67 19.21 -7.31 -23.42
C ASP A 67 17.78 -7.03 -23.88
N CYS A 68 17.64 -6.45 -25.07
CA CYS A 68 16.35 -6.15 -25.66
C CYS A 68 15.75 -7.32 -26.46
N LEU A 69 16.54 -8.13 -27.14
CA LEU A 69 16.04 -9.19 -27.99
C LEU A 69 15.63 -10.40 -27.16
N GLY A 70 16.49 -10.80 -26.20
CA GLY A 70 16.33 -12.05 -25.45
C GLY A 70 16.47 -13.29 -26.34
N GLU A 71 16.48 -14.47 -25.70
CA GLU A 71 16.92 -15.72 -26.33
C GLU A 71 16.17 -16.10 -27.61
N VAL A 72 14.83 -15.96 -27.61
CA VAL A 72 13.97 -16.39 -28.73
C VAL A 72 14.16 -15.51 -29.96
N MET A 73 14.27 -14.19 -29.78
CA MET A 73 14.47 -13.27 -30.90
C MET A 73 15.90 -13.32 -31.43
N GLU A 74 16.87 -13.56 -30.54
CA GLU A 74 18.27 -13.77 -30.91
C GLU A 74 18.44 -15.02 -31.78
N ALA A 75 17.74 -16.12 -31.47
CA ALA A 75 17.74 -17.34 -32.27
C ALA A 75 17.18 -17.15 -33.70
N MET A 76 16.26 -16.19 -33.90
CA MET A 76 15.74 -15.82 -35.22
C MET A 76 16.68 -14.91 -36.04
N GLY A 77 17.81 -14.51 -35.47
CA GLY A 77 18.88 -13.74 -36.13
C GLY A 77 18.71 -12.23 -36.07
N ARG A 78 19.81 -11.51 -35.81
CA ARG A 78 19.83 -10.04 -35.60
C ARG A 78 19.47 -9.20 -36.83
N PHE A 79 19.49 -9.79 -38.04
CA PHE A 79 19.25 -9.09 -39.30
C PHE A 79 17.76 -9.03 -39.72
N SER A 80 16.88 -9.76 -39.05
CA SER A 80 15.44 -9.71 -39.30
C SER A 80 14.74 -8.61 -38.49
N TRP A 81 15.45 -8.01 -37.53
CA TRP A 81 14.91 -7.04 -36.58
C TRP A 81 15.67 -5.71 -36.61
N ARG A 82 14.96 -4.61 -36.37
CA ARG A 82 15.53 -3.29 -36.14
C ARG A 82 15.29 -2.90 -34.69
N VAL A 83 16.35 -2.51 -34.00
CA VAL A 83 16.29 -2.16 -32.58
C VAL A 83 16.58 -0.68 -32.41
N SER A 84 15.82 0.00 -31.56
CA SER A 84 16.04 1.39 -31.19
C SER A 84 15.90 1.61 -29.69
N TRP A 85 16.76 2.47 -29.16
CA TRP A 85 16.81 2.80 -27.73
C TRP A 85 16.44 4.24 -27.47
N ARG A 86 15.79 4.47 -26.33
CA ARG A 86 15.57 5.79 -25.75
C ARG A 86 15.83 5.76 -24.24
N TYR A 87 16.14 6.91 -23.68
CA TYR A 87 16.52 7.03 -22.28
C TYR A 87 15.79 8.21 -21.62
N ALA A 88 15.23 7.97 -20.44
CA ALA A 88 14.66 8.98 -19.57
C ALA A 88 15.49 9.03 -18.28
N ARG A 89 16.30 10.07 -18.13
CA ARG A 89 17.24 10.20 -17.00
C ARG A 89 16.53 10.45 -15.68
N GLY A 90 16.93 9.73 -14.64
CA GLY A 90 16.49 9.93 -13.25
C GLY A 90 15.02 9.57 -12.95
N VAL A 91 14.25 9.14 -13.95
CA VAL A 91 12.81 8.86 -13.79
C VAL A 91 12.49 7.44 -14.20
N ILE A 92 11.66 6.77 -13.40
CA ILE A 92 11.07 5.47 -13.72
C ILE A 92 9.66 5.68 -14.23
N SER A 93 9.48 5.59 -15.56
CA SER A 93 8.21 5.87 -16.21
C SER A 93 8.10 5.13 -17.54
N SER A 94 6.86 4.86 -17.97
CA SER A 94 6.53 4.41 -19.33
C SER A 94 5.87 5.51 -20.17
N ASP A 95 5.97 6.78 -19.73
CA ASP A 95 5.50 7.95 -20.47
C ASP A 95 6.52 8.35 -21.54
N ASP A 96 6.20 8.07 -22.81
CA ASP A 96 7.06 8.31 -23.97
C ASP A 96 7.51 9.77 -24.15
N SER A 97 6.83 10.74 -23.53
CA SER A 97 7.20 12.17 -23.61
C SER A 97 8.49 12.52 -22.85
N LEU A 98 8.88 11.69 -21.88
CA LEU A 98 10.06 11.90 -21.03
C LEU A 98 11.35 11.32 -21.63
N PHE A 99 11.25 10.70 -22.81
CA PHE A 99 12.33 9.91 -23.39
C PHE A 99 13.08 10.65 -24.48
N ASP A 100 14.37 10.82 -24.27
CA ASP A 100 15.30 11.33 -25.27
C ASP A 100 15.88 10.21 -26.12
N ARG A 101 16.37 10.57 -27.32
CA ARG A 101 17.08 9.63 -28.19
C ARG A 101 18.37 9.21 -27.50
N TRP A 102 18.53 7.91 -27.29
CA TRP A 102 19.77 7.34 -26.76
C TRP A 102 20.60 6.75 -27.90
N HIS A 103 21.89 7.09 -27.94
CA HIS A 103 22.81 6.51 -28.91
C HIS A 103 23.47 5.27 -28.28
N ALA A 104 22.77 4.13 -28.30
CA ALA A 104 23.34 2.88 -27.82
C ALA A 104 24.48 2.44 -28.76
N PRO A 105 25.70 2.24 -28.26
CA PRO A 105 26.82 1.79 -29.10
C PRO A 105 26.63 0.35 -29.60
N LEU A 106 25.90 -0.48 -28.83
CA LEU A 106 25.45 -1.81 -29.21
C LEU A 106 23.95 -1.75 -29.54
N LEU A 107 23.55 -2.34 -30.66
CA LEU A 107 22.18 -2.21 -31.20
C LEU A 107 21.13 -2.85 -30.29
N ASP A 108 21.41 -4.02 -29.73
CA ASP A 108 20.47 -4.89 -29.01
C ASP A 108 20.69 -4.93 -27.50
N ARG A 109 21.80 -4.37 -27.02
CA ARG A 109 22.18 -4.38 -25.60
C ARG A 109 22.63 -3.02 -25.11
N VAL A 110 22.36 -2.74 -23.85
CA VAL A 110 22.99 -1.62 -23.14
C VAL A 110 23.82 -2.20 -22.01
N ILE A 111 25.14 -1.94 -22.09
CA ILE A 111 26.11 -2.36 -21.10
C ILE A 111 26.58 -1.11 -20.37
N LEU A 112 26.32 -1.05 -19.05
CA LEU A 112 26.78 -0.01 -18.15
C LEU A 112 27.86 -0.62 -17.26
N ASP A 113 29.11 -0.21 -17.45
CA ASP A 113 30.27 -0.77 -16.77
C ASP A 113 31.40 0.28 -16.64
N PRO A 114 31.61 0.88 -15.45
CA PRO A 114 30.80 0.74 -14.24
C PRO A 114 29.50 1.54 -14.33
N ILE A 115 28.45 1.07 -13.65
CA ILE A 115 27.21 1.85 -13.50
C ILE A 115 27.38 2.94 -12.43
N THR A 116 26.87 4.13 -12.72
CA THR A 116 27.01 5.34 -11.89
C THR A 116 25.65 5.99 -11.66
N GLU A 117 25.49 6.83 -10.63
CA GLU A 117 24.18 7.41 -10.28
C GLU A 117 23.54 8.20 -11.42
N GLU A 118 24.35 8.81 -12.30
CA GLU A 118 23.86 9.49 -13.49
C GLU A 118 23.14 8.58 -14.49
N ASP A 119 23.43 7.28 -14.48
CA ASP A 119 22.84 6.28 -15.37
C ASP A 119 21.44 5.84 -14.91
N ALA A 120 21.01 6.27 -13.71
CA ALA A 120 19.69 5.97 -13.18
C ALA A 120 18.60 6.54 -14.10
N GLY A 121 17.50 5.81 -14.25
CA GLY A 121 16.42 6.22 -15.15
C GLY A 121 15.74 5.06 -15.85
N THR A 122 15.05 5.33 -16.95
CA THR A 122 14.39 4.30 -17.76
C THR A 122 15.02 4.19 -19.13
N TYR A 123 15.42 2.96 -19.50
CA TYR A 123 15.87 2.62 -20.84
C TYR A 123 14.74 1.92 -21.58
N ARG A 124 14.27 2.51 -22.67
CA ARG A 124 13.20 1.98 -23.50
C ARG A 124 13.79 1.39 -24.76
N CYS A 125 13.50 0.12 -24.99
CA CYS A 125 13.83 -0.54 -26.24
C CYS A 125 12.58 -0.81 -27.08
N VAL A 126 12.66 -0.51 -28.37
CA VAL A 126 11.65 -0.90 -29.37
C VAL A 126 12.30 -1.76 -30.42
N VAL A 127 11.70 -2.91 -30.67
CA VAL A 127 12.06 -3.83 -31.74
C VAL A 127 10.99 -3.78 -32.83
N GLN A 128 11.44 -3.58 -34.06
CA GLN A 128 10.63 -3.58 -35.25
C GLN A 128 11.03 -4.70 -36.20
N ASP A 129 10.09 -5.20 -36.98
CA ASP A 129 10.38 -6.14 -38.07
C ASP A 129 10.88 -5.41 -39.35
N ALA A 130 11.14 -6.18 -40.41
CA ALA A 130 11.57 -5.65 -41.70
C ALA A 130 10.56 -4.67 -42.35
N THR A 131 9.29 -4.76 -41.96
CA THR A 131 8.18 -3.91 -42.42
C THR A 131 7.86 -2.75 -41.48
N PHE A 132 8.73 -2.51 -40.48
CA PHE A 132 8.60 -1.47 -39.45
C PHE A 132 7.45 -1.66 -38.46
N HIS A 133 6.81 -2.82 -38.41
CA HIS A 133 5.84 -3.11 -37.36
C HIS A 133 6.55 -3.32 -36.04
N ILE A 134 6.06 -2.70 -34.98
CA ILE A 134 6.59 -2.88 -33.62
C ILE A 134 6.17 -4.26 -33.13
N VAL A 135 7.16 -5.13 -32.91
CA VAL A 135 6.95 -6.49 -32.42
C VAL A 135 7.25 -6.63 -30.93
N LYS A 136 8.08 -5.74 -30.37
CA LYS A 136 8.41 -5.73 -28.93
C LYS A 136 8.69 -4.31 -28.45
N THR A 137 8.20 -4.00 -27.24
CA THR A 137 8.56 -2.78 -26.51
C THR A 137 8.79 -3.14 -25.06
N VAL A 138 9.97 -2.79 -24.54
CA VAL A 138 10.37 -3.08 -23.16
C VAL A 138 10.95 -1.82 -22.52
N TYR A 139 10.63 -1.62 -21.25
CA TYR A 139 11.18 -0.53 -20.44
C TYR A 139 11.99 -1.12 -19.29
N TRP A 140 13.21 -0.64 -19.08
CA TRP A 140 14.11 -1.01 -18.00
C TRP A 140 14.31 0.18 -17.07
N GLY A 141 13.65 0.18 -15.92
CA GLY A 141 13.81 1.19 -14.88
C GLY A 141 14.95 0.81 -13.94
N ILE A 142 16.08 1.52 -14.01
CA ILE A 142 17.27 1.25 -13.19
C ILE A 142 17.34 2.24 -12.03
N ARG A 143 17.35 1.69 -10.80
CA ARG A 143 17.62 2.41 -9.56
C ARG A 143 19.03 2.11 -9.10
N ILE A 144 19.76 3.14 -8.69
CA ILE A 144 21.16 3.00 -8.30
C ILE A 144 21.29 3.39 -6.83
N LEU A 145 21.92 2.50 -6.06
CA LEU A 145 22.22 2.72 -4.65
C LEU A 145 23.67 3.20 -4.52
N PRO A 146 23.91 4.35 -3.85
CA PRO A 146 25.26 4.76 -3.51
C PRO A 146 25.93 3.73 -2.62
N ILE A 147 27.24 3.60 -2.77
CA ILE A 147 28.05 2.75 -1.91
C ILE A 147 28.00 3.33 -0.48
N GLY A 148 27.68 2.49 0.51
CA GLY A 148 27.76 2.85 1.93
C GLY A 148 26.54 3.56 2.54
N VAL A 149 25.48 3.84 1.78
CA VAL A 149 24.30 4.56 2.29
C VAL A 149 23.18 3.62 2.77
N VAL A 150 23.21 2.36 2.36
CA VAL A 150 22.09 1.43 2.56
C VAL A 150 22.62 0.06 3.03
N ASN A 151 22.53 -0.22 4.33
CA ASN A 151 22.74 -1.54 4.92
C ASN A 151 21.41 -2.33 4.87
N LEU A 152 21.12 -2.97 3.75
CA LEU A 152 19.94 -3.83 3.62
C LEU A 152 20.25 -5.22 4.15
N ASP A 153 20.20 -5.39 5.47
CA ASP A 153 20.05 -6.73 6.05
C ASP A 153 18.61 -7.22 5.84
N TYR A 154 18.32 -7.59 4.58
CA TYR A 154 17.03 -8.13 4.18
C TYR A 154 16.74 -9.45 4.90
N GLY A 155 17.77 -10.25 5.19
CA GLY A 155 17.67 -11.50 5.92
C GLY A 155 17.28 -11.30 7.38
N GLY A 156 17.94 -10.37 8.08
CA GLY A 156 17.59 -10.00 9.45
C GLY A 156 16.21 -9.35 9.56
N SER A 157 15.85 -8.52 8.58
CA SER A 157 14.50 -7.95 8.49
C SER A 157 13.45 -9.05 8.36
N LEU A 158 13.60 -9.97 7.40
CA LEU A 158 12.70 -11.12 7.22
C LEU A 158 12.57 -11.98 8.47
N ALA A 159 13.70 -12.29 9.13
CA ALA A 159 13.70 -13.09 10.35
C ALA A 159 12.94 -12.40 11.50
N GLN A 160 13.02 -11.07 11.61
CA GLN A 160 12.26 -10.29 12.60
C GLN A 160 10.75 -10.26 12.29
N TRP A 161 10.37 -10.14 11.01
CA TRP A 161 8.96 -10.23 10.59
C TRP A 161 8.37 -11.61 10.89
N ASP A 162 9.10 -12.69 10.61
CA ASP A 162 8.67 -14.07 10.91
C ASP A 162 8.60 -14.35 12.42
N SER A 163 9.54 -13.82 13.21
CA SER A 163 9.52 -13.95 14.68
C SER A 163 8.36 -13.19 15.32
N THR A 164 8.03 -12.01 14.80
CA THR A 164 6.96 -11.15 15.35
C THR A 164 5.58 -11.70 14.96
N GLY A 165 5.42 -12.19 13.72
CA GLY A 165 4.19 -12.83 13.26
C GLY A 165 3.84 -14.11 14.02
N ASN A 166 4.84 -14.83 14.55
CA ASN A 166 4.61 -16.05 15.32
C ASN A 166 4.25 -15.77 16.80
N GLN A 167 4.76 -14.68 17.39
CA GLN A 167 4.40 -14.29 18.76
C GLN A 167 3.04 -13.57 18.86
N GLN A 168 2.62 -12.83 17.84
CA GLN A 168 1.35 -12.11 17.85
C GLN A 168 0.11 -13.03 17.81
N ASN A 169 0.27 -14.27 17.35
CA ASN A 169 -0.84 -15.19 17.14
C ASN A 169 -1.30 -15.95 18.40
N GLN A 170 -0.62 -15.88 19.55
CA GLN A 170 -0.87 -16.87 20.61
C GLN A 170 -1.09 -16.39 22.05
N THR A 171 -0.95 -15.12 22.44
CA THR A 171 -1.11 -14.82 23.89
C THR A 171 -1.75 -13.51 24.33
N MET A 172 -2.02 -12.53 23.46
CA MET A 172 -2.49 -11.20 23.95
C MET A 172 -3.86 -10.70 23.51
N SER A 173 -4.48 -11.24 22.45
CA SER A 173 -5.85 -10.83 22.08
C SER A 173 -6.91 -11.64 22.85
N ASP A 174 -6.75 -12.97 22.90
CA ASP A 174 -7.81 -13.86 23.39
C ASP A 174 -8.07 -13.72 24.91
N GLN A 175 -7.02 -13.49 25.70
CA GLN A 175 -7.10 -13.28 27.16
C GLN A 175 -7.79 -11.95 27.51
N GLN A 176 -7.53 -10.89 26.74
CA GLN A 176 -8.07 -9.54 26.98
C GLN A 176 -9.55 -9.48 26.57
N ASP A 177 -9.90 -10.10 25.44
CA ASP A 177 -11.28 -10.15 24.95
C ASP A 177 -12.19 -10.98 25.88
N HIS A 178 -11.68 -12.09 26.43
CA HIS A 178 -12.42 -12.89 27.43
C HIS A 178 -12.67 -12.13 28.73
N TRP A 179 -11.66 -11.43 29.26
CA TRP A 179 -11.80 -10.67 30.50
C TRP A 179 -12.79 -9.52 30.36
N MET A 180 -12.75 -8.80 29.23
CA MET A 180 -13.70 -7.73 28.94
C MET A 180 -15.12 -8.29 28.74
N ALA A 181 -15.29 -9.42 28.06
CA ALA A 181 -16.60 -10.06 27.90
C ALA A 181 -17.22 -10.50 29.24
N LEU A 182 -16.41 -11.03 30.17
CA LEU A 182 -16.87 -11.41 31.51
C LEU A 182 -17.31 -10.19 32.33
N LEU A 183 -16.56 -9.09 32.28
CA LEU A 183 -16.95 -7.86 32.98
C LEU A 183 -18.25 -7.25 32.44
N TYR A 184 -18.42 -7.23 31.11
CA TYR A 184 -19.65 -6.73 30.49
C TYR A 184 -20.89 -7.56 30.84
N THR A 185 -20.78 -8.90 30.86
CA THR A 185 -21.90 -9.77 31.20
C THR A 185 -22.36 -9.60 32.66
N VAL A 186 -21.41 -9.44 33.59
CA VAL A 186 -21.72 -9.17 35.01
C VAL A 186 -22.43 -7.82 35.17
N LEU A 187 -21.94 -6.75 34.52
CA LEU A 187 -22.53 -5.41 34.62
C LEU A 187 -23.97 -5.35 34.08
N ILE A 188 -24.24 -6.04 32.97
CA ILE A 188 -25.59 -6.13 32.38
C ILE A 188 -26.54 -6.84 33.35
N SER A 189 -26.11 -7.96 33.95
CA SER A 189 -26.93 -8.71 34.90
C SER A 189 -27.30 -7.89 36.15
N LEU A 190 -26.36 -7.12 36.68
CA LEU A 190 -26.57 -6.27 37.85
C LEU A 190 -27.57 -5.15 37.55
N SER A 191 -27.48 -4.58 36.34
CA SER A 191 -28.37 -3.51 35.87
C SER A 191 -29.81 -3.99 35.71
N LEU A 192 -30.00 -5.19 35.15
CA LEU A 192 -31.32 -5.82 34.99
C LEU A 192 -31.96 -6.18 36.34
N ALA A 193 -31.18 -6.70 37.28
CA ALA A 193 -31.67 -7.02 38.62
C ALA A 193 -32.08 -5.76 39.40
N GLY A 194 -31.24 -4.71 39.35
CA GLY A 194 -31.51 -3.44 40.02
C GLY A 194 -32.76 -2.74 39.50
N THR A 195 -32.90 -2.67 38.17
CA THR A 195 -34.09 -2.07 37.54
C THR A 195 -35.37 -2.87 37.83
N GLY A 196 -35.31 -4.21 37.78
CA GLY A 196 -36.44 -5.06 38.13
C GLY A 196 -36.90 -4.86 39.59
N ALA A 197 -35.97 -4.91 40.54
CA ALA A 197 -36.29 -4.70 41.96
C ALA A 197 -36.83 -3.29 42.23
N GLY A 198 -36.24 -2.26 41.60
CA GLY A 198 -36.69 -0.88 41.71
C GLY A 198 -38.13 -0.69 41.22
N LEU A 199 -38.48 -1.24 40.05
CA LEU A 199 -39.83 -1.17 39.50
C LEU A 199 -40.87 -1.91 40.37
N ILE A 200 -40.50 -3.06 40.94
CA ILE A 200 -41.38 -3.81 41.85
C ILE A 200 -41.63 -2.99 43.12
N LEU A 201 -40.59 -2.42 43.73
CA LEU A 201 -40.72 -1.58 44.93
C LEU A 201 -41.53 -0.32 44.65
N LEU A 202 -41.36 0.30 43.47
CA LEU A 202 -42.08 1.50 43.07
C LEU A 202 -43.56 1.20 42.79
N GLY A 203 -43.86 0.04 42.19
CA GLY A 203 -45.23 -0.46 42.02
C GLY A 203 -45.91 -0.77 43.36
N LEU A 204 -45.19 -1.39 44.31
CA LEU A 204 -45.67 -1.62 45.67
C LEU A 204 -45.88 -0.30 46.43
N TYR A 205 -44.98 0.68 46.25
CA TYR A 205 -45.12 2.01 46.83
C TYR A 205 -46.34 2.74 46.27
N TRP A 206 -46.54 2.75 44.95
CA TRP A 206 -47.71 3.36 44.33
C TRP A 206 -49.02 2.70 44.73
N THR A 207 -49.08 1.37 44.83
CA THR A 207 -50.28 0.66 45.31
C THR A 207 -50.55 0.95 46.78
N ARG A 208 -49.53 1.05 47.64
CA ARG A 208 -49.64 1.49 49.04
C ARG A 208 -50.08 2.95 49.17
N CYS A 209 -49.59 3.83 48.31
CA CYS A 209 -49.96 5.25 48.29
C CYS A 209 -51.40 5.47 47.81
N ARG A 210 -51.89 4.61 46.90
CA ARG A 210 -53.27 4.64 46.40
C ARG A 210 -54.29 4.11 47.42
N THR A 211 -53.89 3.24 48.35
CA THR A 211 -54.78 2.69 49.39
C THR A 211 -54.77 3.49 50.71
N ASN A 212 -53.82 4.41 50.89
CA ASN A 212 -53.70 5.27 52.08
C ASN A 212 -54.02 6.76 51.82
N THR A 213 -54.97 7.06 50.92
CA THR A 213 -55.71 8.33 50.96
C THR A 213 -57.08 8.11 51.61
N PRO A 214 -57.22 8.30 52.93
CA PRO A 214 -58.52 8.46 53.57
C PRO A 214 -59.19 9.75 53.12
N ALA A 215 -60.52 9.69 53.04
CA ALA A 215 -61.37 10.79 52.67
C ALA A 215 -61.29 11.99 53.63
N ALA A 216 -61.53 13.17 53.04
CA ALA A 216 -62.30 14.29 53.59
C ALA A 216 -61.56 15.56 54.09
N LEU A 217 -62.21 16.68 53.73
CA LEU A 217 -62.14 18.06 54.23
C LEU A 217 -60.96 18.94 53.80
N LYS A 218 -61.11 20.24 53.51
CA LYS A 218 -62.26 21.15 53.26
C LYS A 218 -61.66 22.51 52.85
N MET A 219 -62.39 23.28 52.04
CA MET A 219 -62.55 24.75 52.05
C MET A 219 -61.31 25.68 51.99
N GLN A 220 -61.24 26.52 50.95
CA GLN A 220 -61.74 27.91 50.99
C GLN A 220 -61.73 28.56 49.58
N VAL A 221 -62.92 28.82 49.05
CA VAL A 221 -63.36 30.19 48.69
C VAL A 221 -64.29 30.60 49.82
#